data_AF-A0A7K4M0P0-F1
#
_entry.id   AF-A0A7K4M0P0-F1
#
_cell.length_a   1.000
_cell.length_b   1.000
_cell.length_c   1.000
_cell.angle_alpha   90.00
_cell.angle_beta   90.00
_cell.angle_gamma   90.00
#
_symmetry.space_group_name_H-M   'P 1'
#
loop_
_entity.id
_entity.type
_entity.pdbx_description
1 polymer ?
#
loop_
_entity_poly.entity_id
_entity_poly.type
_entity_poly.pdbx_seq_one_letter_code
_entity_poly.pdbx_strand_id
1 'polypeptide(L)'
;EAVLSATAAAYSAYLLPDRTTYSAQIESFEESLEELLTRVDEFVGMLDMIRSDSSQVVNESLPQIYTKATEMRHIYRKIDKLEAFVKMVGNCVAEMEERVTKAETDFGTFPSTFKKILHTISLPAFLNKSTSSRQQQTHYEPPTLFKTEDYFPCVKEVPY
;
A
#
# COMPACT_ATOMS: atom_id res chain seq x y z
N GLU A 1 50.40 53.40 64.41
CA GLU A 1 49.10 53.41 63.71
C GLU A 1 49.16 52.83 62.30
N ALA A 2 50.09 53.24 61.42
CA ALA A 2 50.14 52.76 60.04
C ALA A 2 50.22 51.23 59.87
N VAL A 3 51.03 50.55 60.69
CA VAL A 3 51.19 49.08 60.64
C VAL A 3 49.90 48.36 61.03
N LEU A 4 49.23 48.80 62.10
CA LEU A 4 47.96 48.21 62.55
C LEU A 4 46.87 48.38 61.49
N SER A 5 46.79 49.56 60.86
CA SER A 5 45.86 49.83 59.76
C SER A 5 46.14 48.95 58.54
N ALA A 6 47.41 48.75 58.19
CA ALA A 6 47.79 47.88 57.07
C ALA A 6 47.47 46.40 57.36
N THR A 7 47.75 45.92 58.58
CA THR A 7 47.41 44.56 59.00
C THR A 7 45.90 44.34 59.05
N ALA A 8 45.12 45.31 59.56
CA ALA A 8 43.67 45.25 59.57
C ALA A 8 43.08 45.22 58.14
N ALA A 9 43.61 46.03 57.23
CA ALA A 9 43.20 46.04 55.83
C ALA A 9 43.49 44.69 55.13
N ALA A 10 44.70 44.15 55.31
CA ALA A 10 45.07 42.85 54.74
C ALA A 10 44.22 41.71 55.30
N TYR A 11 43.94 41.71 56.61
CA TYR A 11 43.07 40.72 57.23
C TYR A 11 41.61 40.84 56.77
N SER A 12 41.10 42.06 56.60
CA SER A 12 39.75 42.30 56.07
C SER A 12 39.60 41.85 54.61
N ALA A 13 40.64 42.02 53.78
CA ALA A 13 40.63 41.55 52.39
C ALA A 13 40.66 40.02 52.27
N TYR A 14 41.21 39.33 53.28
CA TYR A 14 41.17 37.86 53.34
C TYR A 14 39.80 37.33 53.78
N LEU A 15 39.12 38.01 54.71
CA LEU A 15 37.80 37.60 55.22
C LEU A 15 36.63 38.04 54.34
N LEU A 16 36.78 39.16 53.63
CA LEU A 16 35.78 39.67 52.71
C LEU A 16 36.20 39.25 51.30
N PRO A 17 35.62 38.17 50.73
CA PRO A 17 35.83 37.87 49.32
C PRO A 17 35.51 39.12 48.50
N ASP A 18 36.30 39.35 47.46
CA ASP A 18 36.11 40.49 46.59
C ASP A 18 34.66 40.53 46.10
N ARG A 19 33.92 41.53 46.58
CA ARG A 19 32.47 41.65 46.41
C ARG A 19 32.09 41.67 44.94
N THR A 20 33.00 42.15 44.08
CA THR A 20 32.81 42.18 42.62
C THR A 20 32.93 40.80 41.98
N THR A 21 33.89 39.99 42.43
CA THR A 21 34.03 38.59 41.99
C THR A 21 32.86 37.70 42.46
N TYR A 22 32.33 37.94 43.66
CA TYR A 22 31.18 37.20 44.17
C TYR A 22 29.87 37.60 43.46
N SER A 23 29.65 38.89 43.18
CA SER A 23 28.48 39.34 42.42
C SER A 23 28.48 38.78 41.00
N ALA A 24 29.63 38.76 40.33
CA ALA A 24 29.75 38.19 38.98
C ALA A 24 29.42 36.68 38.93
N GLN A 25 29.78 35.92 39.97
CA GLN A 25 29.43 34.50 40.06
C GLN A 25 27.93 34.28 40.26
N ILE A 26 27.27 35.13 41.05
CA ILE A 26 25.81 35.08 41.22
C ILE A 26 25.12 35.41 39.91
N GLU A 27 25.52 36.47 39.23
CA GLU A 27 24.95 36.87 37.94
C GLU A 27 25.11 35.77 36.88
N SER A 28 26.29 35.16 36.77
CA SER A 28 26.51 34.02 35.87
C SER A 28 25.65 32.81 36.21
N PHE A 29 25.43 32.54 37.51
CA PHE A 29 24.55 31.46 37.93
C PHE A 29 23.08 31.76 37.60
N GLU A 30 22.62 32.98 37.84
CA GLU A 30 21.27 33.44 37.47
C GLU A 30 21.03 33.35 35.96
N GLU A 31 22.01 33.75 35.14
CA GLU A 31 21.95 33.60 33.68
C GLU A 31 21.84 32.13 33.27
N SER A 32 22.64 31.24 33.88
CA SER A 32 22.56 29.80 33.59
C SER A 32 21.23 29.17 34.00
N LEU A 33 20.60 29.68 35.06
CA LEU A 33 19.29 29.23 35.51
C LEU A 33 18.20 29.66 34.51
N GLU A 34 18.25 30.90 34.03
CA GLU A 34 17.31 31.42 33.05
C GLU A 34 17.42 30.68 31.71
N GLU A 35 18.65 30.37 31.26
CA GLU A 35 18.87 29.54 30.08
C GLU A 35 18.26 28.15 30.26
N LEU A 36 18.44 27.54 31.43
CA LEU A 36 17.87 26.22 31.73
C LEU A 36 16.33 26.25 31.75
N LEU A 37 15.73 27.29 32.35
CA LEU A 37 14.27 27.48 32.36
C LEU A 37 13.72 27.64 30.95
N THR A 38 14.36 28.47 30.13
CA THR A 38 14.02 28.63 28.70
C THR A 38 14.06 27.29 27.98
N ARG A 39 15.12 26.50 28.20
CA ARG A 39 15.27 25.20 27.55
C ARG A 39 14.24 24.17 28.01
N VAL A 40 13.81 24.23 29.28
CA VAL A 40 12.70 23.40 29.78
C VAL A 40 11.38 23.75 29.07
N ASP A 41 11.09 25.03 28.88
CA ASP A 41 9.90 25.47 28.15
C ASP A 41 9.92 24.99 26.69
N GLU A 42 11.08 25.05 26.03
CA GLU A 42 11.27 24.48 24.69
C GLU A 42 11.02 22.97 24.66
N PHE A 43 11.50 22.23 25.68
CA PHE A 43 11.25 20.79 25.79
C PHE A 43 9.77 20.47 25.96
N VAL A 44 9.04 21.25 26.75
CA VAL A 44 7.58 21.10 26.88
C VAL A 44 6.90 21.33 25.53
N GLY A 45 7.29 22.39 24.81
CA GLY A 45 6.78 22.64 23.46
C GLY A 45 7.04 21.49 22.48
N MET A 46 8.24 20.90 22.51
CA MET A 46 8.56 19.72 21.71
C MET A 46 7.73 18.49 22.09
N LEU A 47 7.50 18.26 23.38
CA LEU A 47 6.66 17.14 23.84
C LEU A 47 5.20 17.31 23.41
N ASP A 48 4.68 18.53 23.43
CA ASP A 48 3.31 18.80 22.97
C ASP A 48 3.18 18.57 21.47
N MET A 49 4.18 18.97 20.67
CA MET A 49 4.22 18.65 19.24
C MET A 49 4.24 17.14 19.00
N ILE A 50 5.13 16.40 19.67
CA ILE A 50 5.21 14.93 19.53
C ILE A 50 3.88 14.27 19.94
N ARG A 51 3.25 14.74 21.01
CA ARG A 51 1.97 14.23 21.48
C ARG A 51 0.86 14.49 20.46
N SER A 52 0.81 15.70 19.90
CA SER A 52 -0.13 16.08 18.85
C SER A 52 0.03 15.20 17.61
N ASP A 53 1.26 15.07 17.11
CA ASP A 53 1.58 14.28 15.92
C ASP A 53 1.25 12.79 16.15
N SER A 54 1.60 12.25 17.31
CA SER A 54 1.27 10.88 17.68
C SER A 54 -0.24 10.66 17.71
N SER A 55 -0.99 11.61 18.26
CA SER A 55 -2.45 11.57 18.29
C SER A 55 -3.03 11.61 16.87
N GLN A 56 -2.51 12.46 15.98
CA GLN A 56 -2.94 12.55 14.60
C GLN A 56 -2.69 11.23 13.85
N VAL A 57 -1.49 10.68 13.96
CA VAL A 57 -1.14 9.41 13.29
C VAL A 57 -2.03 8.27 13.76
N VAL A 58 -2.22 8.13 15.08
CA VAL A 58 -2.97 7.02 15.66
C VAL A 58 -4.47 7.15 15.42
N ASN A 59 -5.04 8.34 15.55
CA ASN A 59 -6.48 8.54 15.51
C ASN A 59 -7.00 8.84 14.09
N GLU A 60 -6.16 9.32 13.18
CA GLU A 60 -6.58 9.70 11.83
C GLU A 60 -5.85 8.89 10.77
N SER A 61 -4.51 8.99 10.71
CA SER A 61 -3.75 8.44 9.58
C SER A 61 -3.82 6.90 9.51
N LEU A 62 -3.62 6.21 10.64
CA LEU A 62 -3.68 4.75 10.68
C LEU A 62 -5.06 4.19 10.31
N PRO A 63 -6.19 4.67 10.87
CA PRO A 63 -7.52 4.26 10.44
C PRO A 63 -7.80 4.51 8.95
N GLN A 64 -7.34 5.65 8.41
CA GLN A 64 -7.49 5.96 6.99
C GLN A 64 -6.70 4.96 6.11
N ILE A 65 -5.45 4.66 6.48
CA ILE A 65 -4.63 3.66 5.78
C ILE A 65 -5.30 2.29 5.84
N TYR A 66 -5.81 1.88 7.00
CA TYR A 66 -6.51 0.59 7.16
C TYR A 66 -7.77 0.52 6.28
N THR A 67 -8.54 1.61 6.23
CA THR A 67 -9.74 1.72 5.39
C THR A 67 -9.37 1.55 3.92
N LYS A 68 -8.35 2.29 3.45
CA LYS A 68 -7.85 2.19 2.07
C LYS A 68 -7.31 0.81 1.73
N ALA A 69 -6.55 0.19 2.64
CA ALA A 69 -6.09 -1.19 2.47
C ALA A 69 -7.26 -2.18 2.37
N THR A 70 -8.35 -1.93 3.09
CA THR A 70 -9.57 -2.74 3.02
C THR A 70 -10.30 -2.56 1.69
N GLU A 71 -10.40 -1.34 1.19
CA GLU A 71 -10.93 -1.05 -0.15
C GLU A 71 -10.11 -1.77 -1.25
N MET A 72 -8.78 -1.75 -1.13
CA MET A 72 -7.89 -2.45 -2.07
C MET A 72 -8.17 -3.96 -2.12
N ARG A 73 -8.49 -4.61 -0.98
CA ARG A 73 -8.89 -6.03 -0.98
C ARG A 73 -10.13 -6.30 -1.82
N HIS A 74 -11.07 -5.35 -1.88
CA HIS A 74 -12.26 -5.49 -2.74
C HIS A 74 -11.89 -5.38 -4.22
N ILE A 75 -10.95 -4.50 -4.57
CA ILE A 75 -10.43 -4.38 -5.93
C ILE A 75 -9.72 -5.67 -6.35
N TYR A 76 -8.84 -6.24 -5.51
CA TYR A 76 -8.17 -7.49 -5.82
C TYR A 76 -9.15 -8.64 -6.07
N ARG A 77 -10.22 -8.76 -5.27
CA ARG A 77 -11.28 -9.74 -5.52
C ARG A 77 -11.99 -9.55 -6.86
N LYS A 78 -12.15 -8.31 -7.34
CA LYS A 78 -12.70 -8.05 -8.68
C LYS A 78 -11.73 -8.49 -9.76
N ILE A 79 -10.43 -8.27 -9.57
CA ILE A 79 -9.38 -8.72 -10.48
C ILE A 79 -9.37 -10.25 -10.56
N ASP A 80 -9.39 -10.95 -9.42
CA ASP A 80 -9.40 -12.42 -9.38
C ASP A 80 -10.62 -13.00 -10.12
N LYS A 81 -11.80 -12.40 -9.92
CA LYS A 81 -13.04 -12.79 -10.63
C LYS A 81 -12.93 -12.58 -12.12
N LEU A 82 -12.34 -11.46 -12.55
CA LEU A 82 -12.11 -11.17 -13.96
C LEU A 82 -11.13 -12.15 -14.58
N GLU A 83 -10.05 -12.50 -13.89
CA GLU A 83 -9.11 -13.51 -14.35
C GLU A 83 -9.78 -14.88 -14.52
N ALA A 84 -10.58 -15.32 -13.53
CA ALA A 84 -11.33 -16.56 -13.62
C ALA A 84 -12.33 -16.56 -14.79
N PHE A 85 -13.00 -15.43 -15.02
CA PHE A 85 -13.92 -15.26 -16.15
C PHE A 85 -13.19 -15.36 -17.49
N VAL A 86 -12.07 -14.67 -17.67
CA VAL A 86 -11.27 -14.72 -18.90
C VAL A 86 -10.75 -16.14 -19.17
N LYS A 87 -10.29 -16.86 -18.13
CA LYS A 87 -9.87 -18.27 -18.27
C LYS A 87 -11.00 -19.18 -18.73
N MET A 88 -12.19 -19.03 -18.15
CA MET A 88 -13.37 -19.79 -18.59
C MET A 88 -13.69 -19.50 -20.06
N VAL A 89 -13.76 -18.22 -20.46
CA VAL A 89 -14.04 -17.85 -21.86
C VAL A 89 -13.01 -18.46 -22.80
N GLY A 90 -11.72 -18.43 -22.42
CA GLY A 90 -10.66 -19.09 -23.16
C GLY A 90 -10.89 -20.59 -23.35
N ASN A 91 -11.31 -21.29 -22.29
CA ASN A 91 -11.63 -22.72 -22.35
C ASN A 91 -12.83 -23.01 -23.27
N CYS A 92 -13.90 -22.20 -23.18
CA CYS A 92 -15.08 -22.35 -24.05
C CYS A 92 -14.73 -22.16 -25.53
N VAL A 93 -13.88 -21.17 -25.84
CA VAL A 93 -13.43 -20.92 -27.21
C VAL A 93 -12.56 -22.07 -27.72
N ALA A 94 -11.64 -22.58 -26.90
CA ALA A 94 -10.80 -23.72 -27.27
C ALA A 94 -11.63 -24.98 -27.55
N GLU A 95 -12.62 -25.28 -26.71
CA GLU A 95 -13.55 -26.40 -26.92
C GLU A 95 -14.36 -26.23 -28.22
N MET A 96 -14.84 -25.00 -28.49
CA MET A 96 -15.55 -24.69 -29.72
C MET A 96 -14.64 -24.87 -30.95
N GLU A 97 -13.38 -24.43 -30.89
CA GLU A 97 -12.39 -24.59 -31.96
C GLU A 97 -12.09 -26.07 -32.24
N GLU A 98 -11.98 -26.90 -31.20
CA GLU A 98 -11.81 -28.35 -31.34
C GLU A 98 -13.03 -28.99 -32.03
N ARG A 99 -14.25 -28.66 -31.59
CA ARG A 99 -15.49 -29.17 -32.20
C ARG A 99 -15.62 -28.75 -33.67
N VAL A 100 -15.28 -27.51 -34.02
CA VAL A 100 -15.28 -27.02 -35.40
C VAL A 100 -14.25 -27.77 -36.24
N THR A 101 -13.02 -27.95 -35.72
CA THR A 101 -11.96 -28.70 -36.41
C THR A 101 -12.36 -30.15 -36.66
N LYS A 102 -13.01 -30.79 -35.68
CA LYS A 102 -13.55 -32.15 -35.82
C LYS A 102 -14.63 -32.21 -36.89
N ALA A 103 -15.58 -31.28 -36.89
CA ALA A 103 -16.64 -31.21 -37.91
C ALA A 103 -16.06 -30.98 -39.32
N GLU A 104 -15.08 -30.09 -39.49
CA GLU A 104 -14.40 -29.88 -40.78
C GLU A 104 -13.70 -31.15 -41.28
N THR A 105 -13.14 -31.95 -40.36
CA THR A 105 -12.45 -33.20 -40.69
C THR A 105 -13.45 -34.31 -41.06
N ASP A 106 -14.55 -34.41 -40.32
CA ASP A 106 -15.57 -35.46 -40.50
C ASP A 106 -16.44 -35.23 -41.75
N PHE A 107 -16.70 -33.97 -42.11
CA PHE A 107 -17.60 -33.60 -43.23
C PHE A 107 -16.87 -33.08 -44.48
N GLY A 108 -15.53 -33.03 -44.47
CA GLY A 108 -14.72 -32.47 -45.57
C GLY A 108 -14.73 -30.94 -45.58
N THR A 109 -13.68 -30.35 -46.16
CA THR A 109 -13.33 -28.92 -46.10
C THR A 109 -14.52 -27.97 -46.29
N PHE A 110 -15.04 -27.41 -45.19
CA PHE A 110 -15.82 -26.18 -45.21
C PHE A 110 -14.89 -24.98 -45.47
N PRO A 111 -15.38 -23.89 -46.11
CA PRO A 111 -14.50 -22.83 -46.58
C PRO A 111 -13.70 -22.20 -45.43
N SER A 112 -12.39 -22.12 -45.61
CA SER A 112 -11.35 -21.68 -44.66
C SER A 112 -11.48 -20.23 -44.12
N THR A 113 -12.61 -19.58 -44.35
CA THR A 113 -12.91 -18.20 -44.01
C THR A 113 -13.13 -17.99 -42.51
N PHE A 114 -13.67 -18.98 -41.78
CA PHE A 114 -13.89 -18.87 -40.32
C PHE A 114 -12.59 -19.01 -39.51
N LYS A 115 -11.64 -19.84 -39.97
CA LYS A 115 -10.30 -19.94 -39.38
C LYS A 115 -9.58 -18.59 -39.33
N LYS A 116 -9.68 -17.77 -40.38
CA LYS A 116 -9.01 -16.46 -40.45
C LYS A 116 -9.47 -15.47 -39.38
N ILE A 117 -10.73 -15.56 -38.95
CA ILE A 117 -11.30 -14.64 -37.97
C ILE A 117 -10.83 -15.03 -36.56
N LEU A 118 -10.76 -16.33 -36.24
CA LEU A 118 -10.29 -16.80 -34.93
C LEU A 118 -8.77 -16.63 -34.73
N HIS A 119 -7.96 -16.79 -35.80
CA HIS A 119 -6.50 -16.63 -35.73
C HIS A 119 -6.02 -15.19 -35.48
N THR A 120 -6.91 -14.18 -35.54
CA THR A 120 -6.52 -12.79 -35.26
C THR A 120 -6.35 -12.54 -33.75
N ILE A 121 -6.74 -13.48 -32.88
CA ILE A 121 -6.69 -13.31 -31.42
C ILE A 121 -5.68 -14.27 -30.72
N SER A 122 -4.99 -15.17 -31.43
CA SER A 122 -4.14 -16.20 -30.79
C SER A 122 -2.62 -16.04 -31.00
N LEU A 123 -1.91 -15.99 -29.85
CA LEU A 123 -0.45 -16.12 -29.66
C LEU A 123 0.06 -17.54 -30.03
N PRO A 124 1.35 -17.73 -30.36
CA PRO A 124 1.84 -18.97 -30.97
C PRO A 124 2.19 -20.04 -29.93
N ALA A 125 1.67 -21.26 -30.10
CA ALA A 125 2.26 -22.45 -29.50
C ALA A 125 2.00 -23.70 -30.37
N PHE A 126 3.09 -24.43 -30.57
CA PHE A 126 3.25 -25.71 -31.24
C PHE A 126 2.41 -26.82 -30.58
N LEU A 127 1.92 -27.79 -31.36
CA LEU A 127 2.22 -29.24 -31.26
C LEU A 127 1.13 -30.15 -31.88
N ASN A 128 1.62 -31.03 -32.78
CA ASN A 128 1.34 -32.47 -32.91
C ASN A 128 0.01 -33.04 -33.44
N LYS A 129 0.15 -33.57 -34.67
CA LYS A 129 0.03 -34.98 -35.10
C LYS A 129 -1.28 -35.76 -34.88
N SER A 130 -1.88 -36.06 -36.04
CA SER A 130 -2.99 -36.92 -36.42
C SER A 130 -3.13 -38.30 -35.75
N THR A 131 -4.39 -38.70 -35.50
CA THR A 131 -4.90 -40.07 -35.75
C THR A 131 -6.37 -40.01 -36.18
N SER A 132 -6.73 -40.85 -37.17
CA SER A 132 -8.04 -40.94 -37.81
C SER A 132 -8.75 -42.21 -37.35
N SER A 133 -10.03 -42.12 -36.95
CA SER A 133 -10.94 -43.27 -36.96
C SER A 133 -12.42 -42.87 -37.00
N ARG A 134 -13.07 -43.30 -38.10
CA ARG A 134 -14.41 -43.90 -38.21
C ARG A 134 -15.64 -43.05 -37.84
N GLN A 135 -16.33 -42.63 -38.91
CA GLN A 135 -17.68 -42.05 -38.98
C GLN A 135 -18.69 -42.76 -38.07
N GLN A 136 -19.06 -42.09 -36.98
CA GLN A 136 -20.35 -42.25 -36.31
C GLN A 136 -21.07 -40.91 -36.47
N GLN A 137 -22.32 -40.95 -36.93
CA GLN A 137 -23.17 -39.75 -37.02
C GLN A 137 -23.25 -39.12 -35.63
N THR A 138 -22.53 -38.03 -35.44
CA THR A 138 -22.48 -37.29 -34.18
C THR A 138 -23.76 -36.47 -34.08
N HIS A 139 -24.66 -36.89 -33.19
CA HIS A 139 -25.82 -36.11 -32.79
C HIS A 139 -25.32 -34.74 -32.28
N TYR A 140 -25.85 -33.65 -32.84
CA TYR A 140 -25.46 -32.31 -32.43
C TYR A 140 -25.85 -32.07 -30.96
N GLU A 141 -24.85 -31.77 -30.14
CA GLU A 141 -25.06 -31.34 -28.76
C GLU A 141 -24.72 -29.84 -28.66
N PRO A 142 -25.69 -28.99 -28.26
CA PRO A 142 -25.46 -27.56 -28.10
C PRO A 142 -24.29 -27.28 -27.14
N PRO A 143 -23.44 -26.28 -27.42
CA PRO A 143 -22.42 -25.86 -26.46
C PRO A 143 -23.05 -25.33 -25.18
N THR A 144 -22.45 -25.64 -24.04
CA THR A 144 -22.86 -25.08 -22.75
C THR A 144 -22.57 -23.58 -22.76
N LEU A 145 -23.63 -22.76 -22.74
CA LEU A 145 -23.49 -21.31 -22.70
C LEU A 145 -23.11 -20.87 -21.28
N PHE A 146 -22.03 -20.10 -21.15
CA PHE A 146 -21.67 -19.51 -19.87
C PHE A 146 -22.51 -18.26 -19.59
N LYS A 147 -22.77 -18.01 -18.30
CA LYS A 147 -23.49 -16.82 -17.85
C LYS A 147 -22.53 -15.87 -17.17
N THR A 148 -22.44 -14.65 -17.67
CA THR A 148 -21.62 -13.59 -17.07
C THR A 148 -22.06 -13.26 -15.63
N GLU A 149 -23.34 -13.51 -15.33
CA GLU A 149 -23.98 -13.35 -14.03
C GLU A 149 -23.28 -14.16 -12.92
N ASP A 150 -22.74 -15.34 -13.27
CA ASP A 150 -22.10 -16.27 -12.32
C ASP A 150 -20.77 -15.70 -11.79
N TYR A 151 -20.16 -14.78 -12.54
CA TYR A 151 -18.86 -14.16 -12.21
C TYR A 151 -19.03 -12.72 -11.74
N PHE A 152 -19.99 -11.99 -12.32
CA PHE A 152 -20.30 -10.61 -12.00
C PHE A 152 -21.80 -10.47 -11.65
N PRO A 153 -22.21 -10.85 -10.43
CA PRO A 153 -23.58 -10.67 -10.01
C PRO A 153 -23.93 -9.17 -10.03
N CYS A 154 -25.03 -8.84 -10.70
CA CYS A 154 -25.54 -7.46 -10.71
C CYS A 154 -25.79 -7.02 -9.27
N VAL A 155 -25.16 -5.92 -8.85
CA VAL A 155 -25.41 -5.33 -7.54
C VAL A 155 -26.85 -4.84 -7.57
N LYS A 156 -27.76 -5.53 -6.87
CA LYS A 156 -29.11 -5.01 -6.65
C LYS A 156 -28.94 -3.72 -5.84
N GLU A 157 -29.06 -2.57 -6.50
CA GLU A 157 -29.20 -1.29 -5.81
C GLU A 157 -30.39 -1.43 -4.86
N VAL A 158 -30.11 -1.32 -3.57
CA VAL A 158 -31.17 -1.27 -2.55
C VAL A 158 -31.86 0.07 -2.74
N PRO A 159 -33.17 0.12 -3.00
CA PRO A 159 -33.88 1.39 -3.08
C PRO A 159 -33.81 2.06 -1.71
N TYR A 160 -33.38 3.32 -1.70
CA TYR A 160 -33.49 4.20 -0.53
C TYR A 160 -34.96 4.40 -0.13
#